data_AF-W1YM47-F1
#
_entry.id   AF-W1YM47-F1
#
_cell.length_a   1.000
_cell.length_b   1.000
_cell.length_c   1.000
_cell.angle_alpha   90.00
_cell.angle_beta   90.00
_cell.angle_gamma   90.00
#
_symmetry.space_group_name_H-M   'P 1'
#
loop_
_entity.id
_entity.type
_entity.pdbx_description
1 polymer ?
#
loop_
_entity_poly.entity_id
_entity_poly.type
_entity_poly.pdbx_seq_one_letter_code
_entity_poly.pdbx_strand_id
1 'polypeptide(L)'
;MAGKILGTTVYYDADCNLSKLEGKKITVLGYGSQGHAHALNLKENGMDVTIGLRGGSSSWKAAEEAGLTVKETAEAVKGADIV
;
A
#
# COMPACT_ATOMS: atom_id res chain seq x y z
N MET A 1 21.22 -4.43 9.43
CA MET A 1 21.75 -4.36 10.80
C MET A 1 21.68 -2.92 11.18
N ALA A 2 20.75 -2.60 12.06
CA ALA A 2 20.48 -1.25 12.48
C ALA A 2 21.76 -0.62 13.05
N GLY A 3 22.07 0.58 12.56
CA GLY A 3 23.29 1.30 12.92
C GLY A 3 22.96 2.67 13.50
N LYS A 4 23.81 3.19 14.39
CA LYS A 4 23.72 4.59 14.80
C LYS A 4 24.41 5.48 13.78
N ILE A 5 23.63 6.36 13.14
CA ILE A 5 24.14 7.42 12.25
C ILE A 5 23.71 8.75 12.85
N LEU A 6 24.67 9.65 13.09
CA LEU A 6 24.44 10.97 13.70
C LEU A 6 23.58 10.90 14.99
N GLY A 7 23.80 9.87 15.81
CA GLY A 7 23.10 9.67 17.07
C GLY A 7 21.71 9.03 16.97
N THR A 8 21.21 8.74 15.76
CA THR A 8 19.89 8.11 15.55
C THR A 8 20.03 6.70 15.00
N THR A 9 19.13 5.79 15.39
CA THR A 9 19.08 4.43 14.83
C THR A 9 18.49 4.47 13.43
N VAL A 10 19.24 4.00 12.45
CA VAL A 10 18.80 3.81 11.07
C VAL A 10 18.54 2.33 10.82
N TYR A 11 17.35 2.00 10.29
CA TYR A 11 16.92 0.64 9.99
C TYR A 11 17.12 0.32 8.51
N TYR A 12 17.43 -0.94 8.22
CA TYR A 12 17.60 -1.48 6.88
C TYR A 12 16.73 -2.73 6.70
N ASP A 13 16.69 -3.29 5.50
CA ASP A 13 15.86 -4.45 5.17
C ASP A 13 16.08 -5.65 6.09
N ALA A 14 17.33 -5.90 6.52
CA ALA A 14 17.67 -6.98 7.45
C ALA A 14 17.05 -6.80 8.85
N ASP A 15 16.59 -5.59 9.17
CA ASP A 15 15.94 -5.23 10.44
C ASP A 15 14.40 -5.24 10.30
N CYS A 16 13.89 -5.45 9.08
CA CYS A 16 12.48 -5.52 8.73
C CYS A 16 12.00 -6.96 8.58
N ASN A 17 10.70 -7.20 8.77
CA ASN A 17 10.10 -8.51 8.55
C ASN A 17 8.81 -8.40 7.73
N LEU A 18 8.92 -8.69 6.43
CA LEU A 18 7.80 -8.65 5.49
C LEU A 18 6.73 -9.71 5.75
N SER A 19 7.06 -10.83 6.41
CA SER A 19 6.07 -11.87 6.74
C SER A 19 4.93 -11.38 7.63
N LYS A 20 5.09 -10.23 8.30
CA LYS A 20 4.01 -9.59 9.06
C LYS A 20 2.89 -9.01 8.18
N LEU A 21 3.20 -8.73 6.91
CA LEU A 21 2.27 -8.21 5.92
C LEU A 21 1.72 -9.30 5.00
N GLU A 22 2.38 -10.45 4.92
CA GLU A 22 1.92 -11.58 4.10
C GLU A 22 0.50 -12.03 4.48
N GLY A 23 -0.34 -12.22 3.46
CA GLY A 23 -1.74 -12.62 3.62
C GLY A 23 -2.68 -11.56 4.22
N LYS A 24 -2.17 -10.37 4.57
CA LYS A 24 -2.99 -9.22 4.99
C LYS A 24 -3.62 -8.55 3.78
N LYS A 25 -4.88 -8.17 3.90
CA LYS A 25 -5.58 -7.33 2.92
C LYS A 25 -5.28 -5.87 3.21
N ILE A 26 -4.52 -5.23 2.33
CA ILE A 26 -4.06 -3.85 2.49
C ILE A 26 -4.90 -2.95 1.59
N THR A 27 -5.56 -1.96 2.18
CA THR A 27 -6.26 -0.93 1.44
C THR A 27 -5.45 0.35 1.43
N VAL A 28 -5.28 0.97 0.26
CA VAL A 28 -4.68 2.31 0.13
C VAL A 28 -5.77 3.28 -0.27
N LEU A 29 -6.08 4.25 0.61
CA LEU A 29 -7.07 5.28 0.33
C LEU A 29 -6.46 6.45 -0.43
N GLY A 30 -6.95 6.67 -1.65
CA GLY A 30 -6.40 7.68 -2.55
C GLY A 30 -5.29 7.13 -3.45
N TYR A 31 -5.23 7.68 -4.67
CA TYR A 31 -4.25 7.28 -5.69
C TYR A 31 -3.59 8.52 -6.30
N GLY A 32 -3.09 9.40 -5.42
CA GLY A 32 -2.17 10.48 -5.77
C GLY A 32 -0.72 9.98 -5.78
N SER A 33 0.26 10.89 -5.67
CA SER A 33 1.68 10.51 -5.74
C SER A 33 2.09 9.43 -4.72
N GLN A 34 1.71 9.58 -3.45
CA GLN A 34 2.06 8.61 -2.40
C GLN A 34 1.24 7.31 -2.51
N GLY A 35 -0.07 7.41 -2.76
CA GLY A 35 -0.94 6.24 -2.92
C GLY A 35 -0.51 5.36 -4.10
N HIS A 36 -0.13 5.98 -5.21
CA HIS A 36 0.44 5.30 -6.37
C HIS A 36 1.73 4.54 -6.02
N ALA A 37 2.71 5.23 -5.44
CA ALA A 37 4.00 4.62 -5.09
C ALA A 37 3.85 3.49 -4.06
N HIS A 38 3.09 3.71 -2.99
CA HIS A 38 2.88 2.69 -1.95
C HIS A 38 2.15 1.47 -2.50
N ALA A 39 1.10 1.66 -3.28
CA ALA A 39 0.30 0.54 -3.80
C ALA A 39 1.10 -0.36 -4.75
N LEU A 40 1.87 0.23 -5.67
CA LEU A 40 2.67 -0.55 -6.60
C LEU A 40 3.84 -1.24 -5.92
N ASN A 41 4.57 -0.55 -5.04
CA ASN A 41 5.67 -1.17 -4.30
C ASN A 41 5.17 -2.36 -3.46
N LEU A 42 4.02 -2.23 -2.80
CA LEU A 42 3.42 -3.34 -2.03
C LEU A 42 2.98 -4.50 -2.95
N LYS A 43 2.30 -4.20 -4.06
CA LYS A 43 1.85 -5.19 -5.04
C LYS A 43 3.02 -5.97 -5.65
N GLU A 44 4.08 -5.28 -6.05
CA GLU A 44 5.30 -5.88 -6.62
C GLU A 44 6.04 -6.76 -5.60
N ASN A 45 5.90 -6.48 -4.30
CA ASN A 45 6.38 -7.33 -3.21
C ASN A 45 5.38 -8.44 -2.81
N GLY A 46 4.33 -8.68 -3.60
CA GLY A 46 3.40 -9.80 -3.43
C GLY A 46 2.30 -9.58 -2.39
N MET A 47 2.07 -8.34 -1.95
CA MET A 47 1.00 -8.03 -1.00
C MET A 47 -0.36 -7.91 -1.70
N ASP A 48 -1.45 -8.24 -0.98
CA ASP A 48 -2.82 -8.07 -1.46
C ASP A 48 -3.28 -6.62 -1.27
N VAL A 49 -3.26 -5.84 -2.36
CA VAL A 49 -3.53 -4.40 -2.35
C VAL A 49 -4.84 -4.07 -3.06
N THR A 50 -5.71 -3.34 -2.38
CA THR A 50 -6.92 -2.71 -2.94
C THR A 50 -6.83 -1.19 -2.82
N ILE A 51 -7.21 -0.47 -3.88
CA ILE A 51 -7.30 0.99 -3.86
C ILE A 51 -8.72 1.41 -3.50
N GLY A 52 -8.86 2.27 -2.49
CA GLY A 52 -10.13 2.91 -2.14
C GLY A 52 -10.21 4.34 -2.68
N LEU A 53 -11.19 4.61 -3.54
CA LEU A 53 -11.44 5.95 -4.08
C LEU A 53 -12.89 6.38 -3.88
N ARG A 54 -13.17 7.67 -4.09
CA ARG A 54 -14.55 8.14 -4.27
C ARG A 54 -15.04 7.71 -5.67
N GLY A 55 -16.33 7.36 -5.78
CA GLY A 55 -16.97 7.15 -7.08
C GLY A 55 -16.74 8.34 -8.02
N GLY A 56 -16.35 8.05 -9.26
CA GLY A 56 -16.01 9.05 -10.27
C GLY A 56 -14.67 9.78 -10.06
N SER A 57 -13.77 9.27 -9.20
CA SER A 57 -12.41 9.82 -9.08
C SER A 57 -11.67 9.80 -10.42
N SER A 58 -10.96 10.89 -10.73
CA SER A 58 -10.14 10.99 -11.95
C SER A 58 -8.98 9.98 -11.98
N SER A 59 -8.53 9.52 -10.82
CA SER A 59 -7.46 8.54 -10.69
C SER A 59 -7.92 7.07 -10.76
N TRP A 60 -9.23 6.83 -10.89
CA TRP A 60 -9.79 5.48 -10.89
C TRP A 60 -9.22 4.63 -12.02
N LYS A 61 -9.35 5.13 -13.24
CA LYS A 61 -8.87 4.44 -14.45
C LYS A 61 -7.36 4.21 -14.41
N ALA A 62 -6.59 5.19 -13.92
CA ALA A 62 -5.14 5.05 -13.80
C ALA A 62 -4.73 3.93 -12.83
N ALA A 63 -5.46 3.74 -11.73
CA ALA A 63 -5.21 2.64 -10.79
C ALA A 63 -5.57 1.27 -11.40
N GLU A 64 -6.69 1.18 -12.12
CA GLU A 64 -7.08 -0.05 -12.83
C GLU A 64 -6.09 -0.42 -13.94
N GLU A 65 -5.61 0.56 -14.71
CA GLU A 65 -4.60 0.36 -15.77
C GLU A 65 -3.25 -0.08 -15.21
N ALA A 66 -2.92 0.31 -13.98
CA ALA A 66 -1.77 -0.20 -13.24
C ALA A 66 -2.01 -1.62 -12.66
N GLY A 67 -3.15 -2.23 -12.98
CA GLY A 67 -3.56 -3.57 -12.61
C GLY A 67 -3.93 -3.72 -11.14
N LEU A 68 -4.33 -2.64 -10.46
CA LEU A 68 -4.78 -2.67 -9.08
C LEU A 68 -6.30 -2.88 -9.03
N THR A 69 -6.78 -3.57 -8.00
CA THR A 69 -8.21 -3.62 -7.72
C THR A 69 -8.65 -2.28 -7.14
N VAL A 70 -9.68 -1.66 -7.71
CA VAL A 70 -10.23 -0.38 -7.23
C VAL A 70 -11.65 -0.58 -6.74
N LYS A 71 -11.97 -0.03 -5.57
CA LYS A 71 -13.32 -0.04 -4.99
C LYS A 71 -13.67 1.35 -4.47
N GLU A 72 -14.96 1.58 -4.26
CA GLU A 72 -15.37 2.75 -3.48
C GLU A 72 -14.86 2.64 -2.04
N THR A 73 -14.50 3.78 -1.46
CA THR A 73 -13.81 3.87 -0.15
C THR A 73 -14.47 3.02 0.93
N ALA A 74 -15.80 3.09 1.06
CA ALA A 74 -16.53 2.33 2.06
C ALA A 74 -16.43 0.80 1.84
N GLU A 75 -16.44 0.34 0.59
CA GLU A 75 -16.33 -1.08 0.26
C GLU A 75 -14.88 -1.58 0.37
N ALA A 76 -13.90 -0.73 0.04
CA ALA A 76 -12.49 -1.06 0.14
C ALA A 76 -12.10 -1.41 1.60
N VAL A 77 -12.53 -0.58 2.55
CA VAL A 77 -12.13 -0.72 3.96
C VAL A 77 -12.84 -1.85 4.72
N LYS A 78 -14.01 -2.32 4.28
CA LYS A 78 -14.84 -3.31 5.00
C LYS A 78 -14.13 -4.63 5.32
N GLY A 79 -13.17 -5.03 4.48
CA GLY A 79 -12.43 -6.28 4.64
C GLY A 79 -10.93 -6.09 4.73
N ALA A 80 -10.47 -4.87 5.01
CA ALA A 80 -9.06 -4.55 5.11
C ALA A 80 -8.52 -4.91 6.50
N ASP A 81 -7.35 -5.54 6.55
CA ASP A 81 -6.58 -5.70 7.79
C ASP A 81 -5.74 -4.45 8.09
N ILE A 82 -5.36 -3.73 7.04
CA ILE A 82 -4.55 -2.50 7.08
C ILE A 82 -5.18 -1.49 6.12
N VAL A 83 -5.33 -0.24 6.55
CA VAL A 83 -5.85 0.90 5.75
C VAL A 83 -4.83 2.03 5.79
#